data_AF-A0A7G3GEL6-F1
#
_entry.id   AF-A0A7G3GEL6-F1
#
_cell.length_a   1.000
_cell.length_b   1.000
_cell.length_c   1.000
_cell.angle_alpha   90.00
_cell.angle_beta   90.00
_cell.angle_gamma   90.00
#
_symmetry.space_group_name_H-M   'P 1'
#
loop_
_entity.id
_entity.type
_entity.pdbx_description
1 polymer ?
#
loop_
_entity_poly.entity_id
_entity_poly.type
_entity_poly.pdbx_seq_one_letter_code
_entity_poly.pdbx_strand_id
1 'polypeptide(L)'
;MSSENISARFKTVIDATTNEARKFKELEEYSNIQSVSWRKAYSGGQRPTAEMLEILSRRNPEFAFWLVSGIDDSVTGHVSPTKNFQNATTTLLTAKYLKKRIEINELVHQHNNKCAIDHKDNSDELVNNAIDETIEKIIQCIFKEYPEAISTIEGKMDIFETISIDENNIDLLKDELEATLIESNKNIAAILEKRIETIKEK
;
A
#
# COMPACT_ATOMS: atom_id res chain seq x y z
N MET A 1 -26.13 -3.22 -0.37
CA MET A 1 -24.99 -3.16 0.57
C MET A 1 -24.81 -1.70 0.96
N SER A 2 -24.82 -1.37 2.25
CA SER A 2 -24.67 0.01 2.71
C SER A 2 -23.28 0.50 2.29
N SER A 3 -23.21 1.43 1.34
CA SER A 3 -21.96 2.11 0.99
C SER A 3 -21.48 2.83 2.25
N GLU A 4 -20.49 2.27 2.95
CA GLU A 4 -19.79 3.02 3.99
C GLU A 4 -19.32 4.36 3.41
N ASN A 5 -19.55 5.45 4.14
CA ASN A 5 -19.06 6.75 3.71
C ASN A 5 -17.61 6.92 4.14
N ILE A 6 -16.92 7.92 3.58
CA ILE A 6 -15.51 8.18 3.90
C ILE A 6 -15.26 8.41 5.40
N SER A 7 -16.25 8.97 6.13
CA SER A 7 -16.16 9.18 7.57
C SER A 7 -16.12 7.86 8.36
N ALA A 8 -16.90 6.85 7.94
CA ALA A 8 -16.86 5.53 8.54
C ALA A 8 -15.51 4.85 8.30
N ARG A 9 -15.02 4.87 7.05
CA ARG A 9 -13.71 4.30 6.71
C ARG A 9 -12.55 4.98 7.42
N PHE A 10 -12.59 6.31 7.50
CA PHE A 10 -11.64 7.11 8.26
C PHE A 10 -11.55 6.68 9.72
N LYS A 11 -12.70 6.47 10.37
CA LYS A 11 -12.77 5.96 11.73
C LYS A 11 -12.15 4.56 11.83
N THR A 12 -12.51 3.67 10.92
CA THR A 12 -11.97 2.30 10.87
C THR A 12 -10.45 2.27 10.74
N VAL A 13 -9.86 3.12 9.89
CA VAL A 13 -8.39 3.22 9.79
C VAL A 13 -7.78 3.73 11.09
N ILE A 14 -8.35 4.75 11.73
CA ILE A 14 -7.85 5.26 13.02
C ILE A 14 -7.89 4.17 14.08
N ASP A 15 -9.01 3.45 14.19
CA ASP A 15 -9.19 2.40 15.19
C ASP A 15 -8.21 1.23 15.00
N ALA A 16 -7.84 0.92 13.75
CA ALA A 16 -6.89 -0.14 13.47
C ALA A 16 -5.41 0.25 13.63
N THR A 17 -5.08 1.54 13.56
CA THR A 17 -3.68 2.03 13.43
C THR A 17 -3.18 2.80 14.63
N THR A 18 -4.03 3.04 15.63
CA THR A 18 -3.70 3.84 16.82
C THR A 18 -4.05 3.12 18.11
N ASN A 19 -3.43 3.54 19.21
CA ASN A 19 -3.82 3.03 20.53
C ASN A 19 -5.15 3.66 20.98
N GLU A 20 -6.09 2.85 21.47
CA GLU A 20 -7.41 3.32 21.89
C GLU A 20 -7.35 4.46 22.92
N ALA A 21 -6.46 4.37 23.91
CA ALA A 21 -6.36 5.34 25.00
C ALA A 21 -5.68 6.66 24.58
N ARG A 22 -4.87 6.64 23.52
CA ARG A 22 -4.02 7.77 23.12
C ARG A 22 -4.22 8.21 21.67
N LYS A 23 -5.18 7.65 20.93
CA LYS A 23 -5.35 7.86 19.49
C LYS A 23 -5.19 9.30 19.05
N PHE A 24 -5.95 10.24 19.61
CA PHE A 24 -5.90 11.63 19.15
C PHE A 24 -4.57 12.32 19.44
N LYS A 25 -3.94 11.97 20.56
CA LYS A 25 -2.62 12.50 20.92
C LYS A 25 -1.55 11.95 19.98
N GLU A 26 -1.60 10.64 19.68
CA GLU A 26 -0.71 10.04 18.69
C GLU A 26 -0.90 10.70 17.33
N LEU A 27 -2.15 10.85 16.87
CA LEU A 27 -2.48 11.54 15.62
C LEU A 27 -1.86 12.94 15.57
N GLU A 28 -2.01 13.74 16.63
CA GLU A 28 -1.41 15.07 16.74
C GLU A 28 0.11 15.05 16.68
N GLU A 29 0.76 14.14 17.43
CA GLU A 29 2.23 14.03 17.52
C GLU A 29 2.91 13.86 16.15
N TYR A 30 2.28 13.16 15.21
CA TYR A 30 2.87 12.94 13.87
C TYR A 30 2.26 13.79 12.75
N SER A 31 1.09 14.40 12.97
CA SER A 31 0.42 15.21 11.95
C SER A 31 0.58 16.70 12.12
N ASN A 32 0.94 17.16 13.32
CA ASN A 32 0.81 18.56 13.75
C ASN A 32 -0.62 19.14 13.67
N ILE A 33 -1.63 18.31 13.38
CA ILE A 33 -3.05 18.69 13.47
C ILE A 33 -3.50 18.46 14.90
N GLN A 34 -4.09 19.49 15.52
CA GLN A 34 -4.54 19.43 16.92
C GLN A 34 -5.45 18.23 17.21
N SER A 35 -5.24 17.56 18.35
CA SER A 35 -6.06 16.41 18.81
C SER A 35 -7.57 16.70 18.76
N VAL A 36 -7.97 17.95 19.02
CA VAL A 36 -9.37 18.38 19.01
C VAL A 36 -9.97 18.28 17.61
N SER A 37 -9.21 18.62 16.58
CA SER A 37 -9.65 18.52 15.17
C SER A 37 -9.81 17.04 14.78
N TRP A 38 -8.85 16.19 15.13
CA TRP A 38 -8.95 14.75 14.93
C TRP A 38 -10.17 14.15 15.63
N ARG A 39 -10.41 14.52 16.89
CA ARG A 39 -11.60 14.08 17.64
C ARG A 39 -12.88 14.53 16.97
N LYS A 40 -12.96 15.78 16.52
CA LYS A 40 -14.14 16.32 15.84
C LYS A 40 -14.44 15.57 14.54
N ALA A 41 -13.41 15.23 13.76
CA ALA A 41 -13.57 14.45 12.53
C ALA A 41 -14.01 13.01 12.83
N TYR A 42 -13.35 12.37 13.79
CA TYR A 42 -13.64 11.00 14.23
C TYR A 42 -15.07 10.85 14.78
N SER A 43 -15.56 11.81 15.56
CA SER A 43 -16.91 11.81 16.11
C SER A 43 -17.99 12.25 15.11
N GLY A 44 -17.63 12.59 13.87
CA GLY A 44 -18.57 13.04 12.84
C GLY A 44 -19.03 14.50 12.97
N GLY A 45 -18.43 15.28 13.89
CA GLY A 45 -18.68 16.72 14.04
C GLY A 45 -18.06 17.58 12.94
N GLN A 46 -17.14 17.01 12.15
CA GLN A 46 -16.68 17.55 10.87
C GLN A 46 -16.38 16.40 9.90
N ARG A 47 -16.40 16.68 8.60
CA ARG A 47 -15.85 15.75 7.62
C ARG A 47 -14.33 15.68 7.75
N PRO A 48 -13.70 14.51 7.56
CA PRO A 48 -12.24 14.42 7.43
C PRO A 48 -11.76 15.38 6.34
N THR A 49 -10.71 16.14 6.64
CA THR A 49 -10.08 17.04 5.66
C THR A 49 -9.21 16.22 4.71
N ALA A 50 -8.88 16.78 3.53
CA ALA A 50 -7.94 16.16 2.61
C ALA A 50 -6.58 15.89 3.28
N GLU A 51 -6.11 16.85 4.08
CA GLU A 51 -4.87 16.73 4.86
C GLU A 51 -4.90 15.55 5.85
N MET A 52 -6.01 15.37 6.58
CA MET A 52 -6.17 14.21 7.48
C MET A 52 -6.14 12.87 6.73
N LEU A 53 -6.79 12.82 5.56
CA LEU A 53 -6.83 11.63 4.72
C LEU A 53 -5.45 11.31 4.13
N GLU A 54 -4.74 12.32 3.65
CA GLU A 54 -3.38 12.19 3.15
C GLU A 54 -2.46 11.66 4.23
N ILE A 55 -2.49 12.25 5.43
CA ILE A 55 -1.63 11.86 6.55
C ILE A 55 -1.86 10.39 6.94
N LEU A 56 -3.12 9.95 7.02
CA LEU A 56 -3.42 8.54 7.28
C LEU A 56 -2.92 7.62 6.16
N SER A 57 -3.09 8.05 4.91
CA SER A 57 -2.69 7.28 3.72
C SER A 57 -1.18 7.16 3.59
N ARG A 58 -0.42 8.21 3.92
CA ARG A 58 1.05 8.17 3.92
C ARG A 58 1.59 7.26 5.02
N ARG A 59 0.96 7.30 6.20
CA ARG A 59 1.37 6.48 7.35
C ARG A 59 1.01 5.00 7.17
N ASN A 60 -0.13 4.73 6.53
CA ASN A 60 -0.64 3.37 6.30
C ASN A 60 -1.03 3.20 4.82
N PRO A 61 -0.05 3.14 3.88
CA PRO A 61 -0.31 3.09 2.45
C PRO A 61 -1.13 1.88 2.00
N GLU A 62 -1.05 0.77 2.74
CA GLU A 62 -1.87 -0.43 2.54
C GLU A 62 -3.38 -0.14 2.62
N PHE A 63 -3.80 0.89 3.36
CA PHE A 63 -5.21 1.25 3.53
C PHE A 63 -5.65 2.44 2.66
N ALA A 64 -4.71 3.10 1.97
CA ALA A 64 -4.96 4.36 1.26
C ALA A 64 -6.04 4.24 0.18
N PHE A 65 -5.96 3.20 -0.65
CA PHE A 65 -6.93 2.96 -1.71
C PHE A 65 -8.32 2.74 -1.14
N TRP A 66 -8.47 1.81 -0.19
CA TRP A 66 -9.75 1.51 0.46
C TRP A 66 -10.32 2.72 1.20
N LEU A 67 -9.49 3.48 1.92
CA LEU A 67 -9.92 4.68 2.64
C LEU A 67 -10.65 5.67 1.72
N VAL A 68 -10.11 5.89 0.52
CA VAL A 68 -10.67 6.86 -0.43
C VAL A 68 -11.78 6.25 -1.27
N SER A 69 -11.54 5.10 -1.91
CA SER A 69 -12.48 4.49 -2.88
C SER A 69 -13.60 3.70 -2.23
N GLY A 70 -13.37 3.16 -1.02
CA GLY A 70 -14.25 2.17 -0.38
C GLY A 70 -14.19 0.78 -1.00
N ILE A 71 -13.24 0.55 -1.91
CA ILE A 71 -13.03 -0.73 -2.60
C ILE A 71 -11.72 -1.32 -2.10
N ASP A 72 -11.72 -2.64 -1.85
CA ASP A 72 -10.50 -3.40 -1.54
C ASP A 72 -9.90 -3.96 -2.82
N ASP A 73 -8.57 -3.92 -2.92
CA ASP A 73 -7.76 -4.67 -3.86
C ASP A 73 -6.78 -5.56 -3.10
N SER A 74 -7.29 -6.70 -2.64
CA SER A 74 -6.51 -7.70 -1.90
C SER A 74 -5.43 -8.38 -2.75
N VAL A 75 -5.51 -8.27 -4.07
CA VAL A 75 -4.51 -8.85 -4.99
C VAL A 75 -3.22 -8.05 -4.93
N THR A 76 -3.32 -6.73 -4.86
CA THR A 76 -2.16 -5.83 -4.76
C THR A 76 -1.85 -5.40 -3.32
N GLY A 77 -2.56 -5.92 -2.32
CA GLY A 77 -2.30 -5.61 -0.90
C GLY A 77 -2.89 -4.28 -0.42
N HIS A 78 -3.80 -3.68 -1.20
CA HIS A 78 -4.55 -2.48 -0.86
C HIS A 78 -5.91 -2.84 -0.26
N VAL A 79 -6.10 -2.67 1.03
CA VAL A 79 -7.16 -3.39 1.74
C VAL A 79 -7.77 -2.62 2.89
N SER A 80 -8.96 -3.04 3.32
CA SER A 80 -9.62 -2.59 4.54
C SER A 80 -8.92 -3.16 5.78
N PRO A 81 -8.80 -2.37 6.87
CA PRO A 81 -8.34 -2.88 8.15
C PRO A 81 -9.24 -3.95 8.79
N THR A 82 -10.50 -4.07 8.37
CA THR A 82 -11.46 -5.04 8.95
C THR A 82 -11.43 -6.41 8.29
N LYS A 83 -10.77 -6.55 7.14
CA LYS A 83 -10.64 -7.86 6.50
C LYS A 83 -9.50 -8.63 7.15
N ASN A 84 -9.82 -9.76 7.75
CA ASN A 84 -8.82 -10.77 8.10
C ASN A 84 -8.16 -11.24 6.80
N PHE A 85 -6.90 -10.84 6.59
CA PHE A 85 -6.22 -11.05 5.32
C PHE A 85 -6.01 -12.54 5.03
N GLN A 86 -6.57 -13.01 3.92
CA GLN A 86 -6.13 -14.26 3.30
C GLN A 86 -4.67 -14.12 2.80
N ASN A 87 -4.19 -12.89 2.51
CA ASN A 87 -2.84 -12.59 1.99
C ASN A 87 -2.10 -11.52 2.83
N ALA A 88 -1.83 -11.81 4.12
CA ALA A 88 -1.12 -10.89 5.02
C ALA A 88 0.28 -10.51 4.50
N THR A 89 0.94 -11.43 3.80
CA THR A 89 2.27 -11.22 3.19
C THR A 89 2.24 -10.13 2.12
N THR A 90 1.28 -10.18 1.20
CA THR A 90 1.15 -9.17 0.12
C THR A 90 0.87 -7.78 0.67
N THR A 91 -0.01 -7.68 1.66
CA THR A 91 -0.32 -6.43 2.36
C THR A 91 0.93 -5.84 3.01
N LEU A 92 1.72 -6.67 3.70
CA LEU A 92 2.97 -6.25 4.34
C LEU A 92 4.04 -5.81 3.33
N LEU A 93 4.23 -6.55 2.23
CA LEU A 93 5.20 -6.19 1.18
C LEU A 93 4.81 -4.88 0.50
N THR A 94 3.53 -4.71 0.21
CA THR A 94 2.96 -3.49 -0.36
C THR A 94 3.16 -2.30 0.57
N ALA A 95 2.84 -2.45 1.86
CA ALA A 95 3.09 -1.42 2.86
C ALA A 95 4.58 -1.02 2.92
N LYS A 96 5.50 -2.00 2.92
CA LYS A 96 6.95 -1.75 2.93
C LYS A 96 7.42 -1.01 1.69
N TYR A 97 7.02 -1.48 0.51
CA TYR A 97 7.36 -0.86 -0.77
C TYR A 97 6.88 0.59 -0.84
N LEU A 98 5.59 0.82 -0.55
CA LEU A 98 4.99 2.14 -0.65
C LEU A 98 5.57 3.12 0.37
N LYS A 99 5.80 2.69 1.62
CA LYS A 99 6.50 3.52 2.61
C LYS A 99 7.87 3.95 2.11
N LYS A 100 8.63 3.03 1.51
CA LYS A 100 9.95 3.35 0.96
C LYS A 100 9.87 4.32 -0.22
N ARG A 101 8.89 4.14 -1.11
CA ARG A 101 8.68 5.03 -2.25
C ARG A 101 8.26 6.44 -1.82
N ILE A 102 7.44 6.57 -0.79
CA ILE A 102 7.04 7.85 -0.20
C ILE A 102 8.27 8.58 0.37
N GLU A 103 9.09 7.90 1.18
CA GLU A 103 10.33 8.45 1.75
C GLU A 103 11.27 8.96 0.64
N ILE A 104 11.46 8.17 -0.42
CA ILE A 104 12.29 8.55 -1.57
C ILE A 104 11.74 9.81 -2.24
N ASN A 105 10.43 9.88 -2.50
CA ASN A 105 9.82 11.04 -3.13
C ASN A 105 9.96 12.31 -2.28
N GLU A 106 9.87 12.19 -0.95
CA GLU A 106 10.14 13.32 -0.04
C GLU A 106 11.59 13.80 -0.15
N LEU A 107 12.56 12.89 -0.17
CA LEU A 107 13.98 13.22 -0.32
C LEU A 107 14.28 13.90 -1.66
N VAL A 108 13.67 13.43 -2.76
CA VAL A 108 13.75 14.08 -4.07
C VAL A 108 13.19 15.49 -4.02
N HIS A 109 11.99 15.67 -3.45
CA HIS A 109 11.39 17.00 -3.34
C HIS A 109 12.24 17.96 -2.50
N GLN A 110 12.83 17.50 -1.38
CA GLN A 110 13.73 18.31 -0.57
C GLN A 110 15.00 18.68 -1.34
N HIS A 111 15.58 17.75 -2.11
CA HIS A 111 16.75 18.01 -2.95
C HIS A 111 16.44 19.03 -4.04
N ASN A 112 15.36 18.84 -4.80
CA ASN A 112 14.98 19.72 -5.89
C ASN A 112 14.67 21.13 -5.37
N ASN A 113 14.02 21.25 -4.22
CA ASN A 113 13.78 22.56 -3.58
C ASN A 113 15.09 23.23 -3.14
N LYS A 114 16.10 22.46 -2.75
CA LYS A 114 17.43 22.98 -2.38
C LYS A 114 18.26 23.39 -3.60
N CYS A 115 18.29 22.57 -4.66
CA CYS A 115 18.97 22.90 -5.92
C CYS A 115 18.28 24.04 -6.68
N ALA A 116 16.97 24.22 -6.54
CA ALA A 116 16.27 25.40 -7.09
C ALA A 116 16.74 26.72 -6.46
N ILE A 117 17.33 26.68 -5.26
CA ILE A 117 17.90 27.85 -4.57
C ILE A 117 19.37 28.05 -4.97
N ASP A 118 20.09 26.96 -5.28
CA ASP A 118 21.51 26.95 -5.62
C ASP A 118 21.73 26.35 -7.05
N HIS A 119 21.60 27.19 -8.08
CA HIS A 119 21.96 26.92 -9.49
C HIS A 119 21.11 25.91 -10.32
N LYS A 120 20.61 26.39 -11.47
CA LYS A 120 20.15 25.58 -12.61
C LYS A 120 21.36 24.88 -13.23
N ASP A 121 21.54 23.59 -13.03
CA ASP A 121 22.28 22.73 -13.96
C ASP A 121 22.06 21.25 -13.63
N ASN A 122 21.67 20.45 -14.64
CA ASN A 122 21.87 19.00 -14.90
C ASN A 122 21.94 17.94 -13.76
N SER A 123 21.75 18.27 -12.48
CA SER A 123 21.90 17.35 -11.36
C SER A 123 20.65 16.49 -11.12
N ASP A 124 19.48 16.99 -11.49
CA ASP A 124 18.20 16.32 -11.24
C ASP A 124 18.10 14.99 -12.01
N GLU A 125 18.64 14.91 -13.23
CA GLU A 125 18.66 13.68 -14.03
C GLU A 125 19.59 12.62 -13.44
N LEU A 126 20.76 13.02 -12.95
CA LEU A 126 21.71 12.11 -12.29
C LEU A 126 21.19 11.58 -10.96
N VAL A 127 20.47 12.41 -10.20
CA VAL A 127 19.86 12.01 -8.92
C VAL A 127 18.66 11.09 -9.15
N ASN A 128 17.79 11.40 -10.11
CA ASN A 128 16.67 10.51 -10.48
C ASN A 128 17.19 9.15 -10.97
N ASN A 129 18.23 9.12 -11.80
CA ASN A 129 18.85 7.87 -12.26
C ASN A 129 19.45 7.05 -11.09
N ALA A 130 20.12 7.70 -10.14
CA ALA A 130 20.67 7.01 -8.95
C ALA A 130 19.56 6.45 -8.04
N ILE A 131 18.42 7.12 -8.00
CA ILE A 131 17.24 6.69 -7.24
C ILE A 131 16.58 5.50 -7.92
N ASP A 132 16.37 5.55 -9.22
CA ASP A 132 15.81 4.44 -9.99
C ASP A 132 16.70 3.20 -9.87
N GLU A 133 18.02 3.36 -9.93
CA GLU A 133 18.98 2.28 -9.66
C GLU A 133 18.84 1.69 -8.25
N THR A 134 18.54 2.53 -7.24
CA THR A 134 18.38 2.09 -5.86
C THR A 134 17.05 1.36 -5.66
N ILE A 135 15.98 1.84 -6.30
CA ILE A 135 14.68 1.18 -6.34
C ILE A 135 14.83 -0.19 -6.99
N GLU A 136 15.52 -0.27 -8.12
CA GLU A 136 15.75 -1.52 -8.83
C GLU A 136 16.55 -2.52 -7.98
N LYS A 137 17.58 -2.07 -7.24
CA LYS A 137 18.32 -2.92 -6.29
C LYS A 137 17.46 -3.40 -5.12
N ILE A 138 16.57 -2.57 -4.58
CA ILE A 138 15.63 -2.96 -3.51
C ILE A 138 14.62 -3.97 -4.02
N ILE A 139 14.05 -3.71 -5.20
CA ILE A 139 13.15 -4.61 -5.91
C ILE A 139 13.85 -5.95 -6.14
N GLN A 140 15.09 -5.96 -6.66
CA GLN A 140 15.90 -7.17 -6.84
C GLN A 140 16.19 -7.90 -5.52
N CYS A 141 16.44 -7.19 -4.42
CA CYS A 141 16.61 -7.80 -3.10
C CYS A 141 15.33 -8.47 -2.59
N ILE A 142 14.18 -7.80 -2.74
CA ILE A 142 12.87 -8.35 -2.40
C ILE A 142 12.57 -9.57 -3.30
N PHE A 143 12.87 -9.48 -4.59
CA PHE A 143 12.72 -10.56 -5.56
C PHE A 143 13.64 -11.75 -5.28
N LYS A 144 14.84 -11.51 -4.77
CA LYS A 144 15.77 -12.56 -4.35
C LYS A 144 15.30 -13.29 -3.08
N GLU A 145 14.65 -12.58 -2.17
CA GLU A 145 14.07 -13.18 -0.95
C GLU A 145 12.75 -13.90 -1.22
N TYR A 146 12.02 -13.52 -2.28
CA TYR A 146 10.70 -14.04 -2.63
C TYR A 146 10.54 -14.30 -4.15
N PRO A 147 11.29 -15.25 -4.73
CA PRO A 147 11.35 -15.45 -6.18
C PRO A 147 10.02 -15.92 -6.81
N GLU A 148 9.18 -16.60 -6.04
CA GLU A 148 7.83 -17.02 -6.49
C GLU A 148 6.82 -15.86 -6.60
N ALA A 149 7.08 -14.69 -6.02
CA ALA A 149 6.20 -13.52 -6.16
C ALA A 149 6.38 -12.77 -7.51
N ILE A 150 7.50 -13.02 -8.20
CA ILE A 150 7.94 -12.32 -9.42
C ILE A 150 6.99 -12.58 -10.60
N SER A 151 6.66 -13.85 -10.89
CA SER A 151 5.80 -14.21 -12.02
C SER A 151 4.37 -13.67 -11.90
N THR A 152 3.93 -13.40 -10.67
CA THR A 152 2.58 -12.91 -10.37
C THR A 152 2.48 -11.38 -10.47
N ILE A 153 3.58 -10.65 -10.24
CA ILE A 153 3.60 -9.18 -10.28
C ILE A 153 3.98 -8.69 -11.69
N GLU A 154 5.01 -9.26 -12.32
CA GLU A 154 5.43 -8.89 -13.68
C GLU A 154 4.34 -9.21 -14.71
N GLY A 155 3.70 -10.39 -14.60
CA GLY A 155 2.58 -10.77 -15.47
C GLY A 155 1.31 -9.93 -15.29
N LYS A 156 1.22 -9.09 -14.24
CA LYS A 156 0.06 -8.21 -13.98
C LYS A 156 0.34 -6.75 -14.31
N MET A 157 1.59 -6.30 -14.26
CA MET A 157 1.95 -4.93 -14.66
C MET A 157 1.82 -4.71 -16.18
N ASP A 158 2.17 -5.70 -17.01
CA ASP A 158 2.03 -5.61 -18.49
C ASP A 158 0.56 -5.56 -18.97
N ILE A 159 -0.36 -6.09 -18.16
CA ILE A 159 -1.81 -6.11 -18.46
C ILE A 159 -2.41 -4.71 -18.26
N PHE A 160 -1.89 -3.90 -17.34
CA PHE A 160 -2.42 -2.56 -17.06
C PHE A 160 -2.01 -1.50 -18.10
N GLU A 161 -0.90 -1.69 -18.81
CA GLU A 161 -0.50 -0.75 -19.88
C GLU A 161 -1.19 -1.01 -21.22
N THR A 162 -1.78 -2.19 -21.43
CA THR A 162 -2.25 -2.60 -22.77
C THR A 162 -3.78 -2.64 -22.96
N ILE A 163 -4.59 -2.66 -21.90
CA ILE A 163 -6.03 -2.91 -22.08
C ILE A 163 -6.88 -1.63 -21.96
N SER A 164 -7.24 -1.09 -23.12
CA SER A 164 -8.50 -0.34 -23.30
C SER A 164 -9.65 -1.35 -23.18
N ILE A 165 -10.24 -1.50 -21.98
CA ILE A 165 -11.21 -2.58 -21.69
C ILE A 165 -12.60 -2.22 -22.21
N ASP A 166 -13.08 -3.00 -23.18
CA ASP A 166 -14.50 -3.18 -23.53
C ASP A 166 -15.17 -4.06 -22.46
N GLU A 167 -16.34 -3.65 -21.97
CA GLU A 167 -17.00 -4.16 -20.75
C GLU A 167 -17.32 -5.67 -20.81
N ASN A 168 -17.36 -6.27 -22.01
CA ASN A 168 -17.71 -7.68 -22.21
C ASN A 168 -16.58 -8.68 -21.90
N ASN A 169 -15.32 -8.24 -21.74
CA ASN A 169 -14.19 -9.12 -21.43
C ASN A 169 -13.87 -9.23 -19.93
N ILE A 170 -14.53 -8.43 -19.09
CA ILE A 170 -14.22 -8.34 -17.66
C ILE A 170 -14.56 -9.64 -16.93
N ASP A 171 -15.67 -10.30 -17.27
CA ASP A 171 -16.10 -11.49 -16.54
C ASP A 171 -15.29 -12.74 -16.91
N LEU A 172 -14.85 -12.85 -18.18
CA LEU A 172 -13.93 -13.91 -18.61
C LEU A 172 -12.55 -13.76 -17.95
N LEU A 173 -12.04 -12.52 -17.87
CA LEU A 173 -10.79 -12.22 -17.19
C LEU A 173 -10.86 -12.44 -15.68
N LYS A 174 -12.04 -12.23 -15.05
CA LYS A 174 -12.24 -12.55 -13.63
C LYS A 174 -12.15 -14.06 -13.38
N ASP A 175 -12.82 -14.87 -14.19
CA ASP A 175 -12.82 -16.33 -14.03
C ASP A 175 -11.42 -16.91 -14.23
N GLU A 176 -10.68 -16.40 -15.20
CA GLU A 176 -9.30 -16.83 -15.50
C GLU A 176 -8.30 -16.37 -14.42
N LEU A 177 -8.50 -15.16 -13.88
CA LEU A 177 -7.73 -14.64 -12.75
C LEU A 177 -8.01 -15.40 -11.46
N GLU A 178 -9.28 -15.76 -11.21
CA GLU A 178 -9.70 -16.52 -10.03
C GLU A 178 -9.14 -17.95 -10.07
N ALA A 179 -9.16 -18.61 -11.23
CA ALA A 179 -8.53 -19.91 -11.43
C ALA A 179 -7.02 -19.88 -11.17
N THR A 180 -6.34 -18.84 -11.67
CA THR A 180 -4.89 -18.66 -11.49
C THR A 180 -4.54 -18.38 -10.02
N LEU A 181 -5.37 -17.61 -9.31
CA LEU A 181 -5.17 -17.29 -7.90
C LEU A 181 -5.36 -18.53 -7.00
N ILE A 182 -6.36 -19.36 -7.30
CA ILE A 182 -6.61 -20.62 -6.59
C ILE A 182 -5.40 -21.56 -6.71
N GLU A 183 -4.81 -21.67 -7.91
CA GLU A 183 -3.68 -22.55 -8.15
C GLU A 183 -2.40 -22.05 -7.47
N SER A 184 -2.13 -20.75 -7.52
CA SER A 184 -1.00 -20.14 -6.81
C SER A 184 -1.09 -20.36 -5.29
N ASN A 185 -2.28 -20.23 -4.71
CA ASN A 185 -2.48 -20.42 -3.26
C ASN A 185 -2.26 -21.87 -2.82
N LYS A 186 -2.66 -22.86 -3.64
CA LYS A 186 -2.37 -24.28 -3.37
C LYS A 186 -0.87 -24.55 -3.34
N ASN A 187 -0.13 -23.98 -4.28
CA ASN A 187 1.32 -24.16 -4.36
C ASN A 187 2.05 -23.56 -3.16
N ILE A 188 1.62 -22.37 -2.70
CA ILE A 188 2.18 -21.73 -1.50
C ILE A 188 1.88 -22.57 -0.25
N ALA A 189 0.65 -23.08 -0.10
CA ALA A 189 0.28 -23.93 1.04
C ALA A 189 1.16 -25.19 1.11
N ALA A 190 1.37 -25.86 -0.02
CA ALA A 190 2.23 -27.05 -0.09
C ALA A 190 3.70 -26.77 0.28
N ILE A 191 4.23 -25.61 -0.11
CA ILE A 191 5.59 -25.19 0.23
C ILE A 191 5.72 -24.93 1.74
N LEU A 192 4.72 -24.30 2.35
CA LEU A 192 4.70 -24.01 3.78
C LEU A 192 4.58 -25.29 4.62
N GLU A 193 3.73 -26.23 4.22
CA GLU A 193 3.60 -27.54 4.88
C GLU A 193 4.94 -28.28 4.87
N LYS A 194 5.61 -28.34 3.72
CA LYS A 194 6.92 -28.98 3.59
C LYS A 194 7.99 -28.32 4.48
N ARG A 195 7.97 -26.99 4.61
CA ARG A 195 8.87 -26.25 5.51
C ARG A 195 8.57 -26.52 6.98
N ILE A 196 7.29 -26.61 7.36
CA ILE A 196 6.87 -26.95 8.72
C ILE A 196 7.32 -28.37 9.09
N GLU A 197 7.21 -29.33 8.17
CA GLU A 197 7.72 -30.70 8.35
C GLU A 197 9.25 -30.68 8.61
N THR A 198 9.99 -29.95 7.77
CA THR A 198 11.45 -29.84 7.86
C THR A 198 11.93 -29.18 9.17
N ILE A 199 11.12 -28.30 9.75
CA ILE A 199 11.41 -27.66 11.04
C ILE A 199 11.09 -28.59 12.22
N LYS A 200 10.06 -29.45 12.09
CA LYS A 200 9.69 -30.43 13.13
C LYS A 200 10.68 -31.59 13.26
N GLU A 201 11.43 -31.88 12.19
CA GLU A 201 12.46 -32.93 12.16
C GLU A 201 13.84 -32.48 12.68
N LYS A 202 13.99 -31.20 13.05
CA LYS A 202 15.20 -30.62 13.66
C LYS A 202 15.02 -30.39 15.16
#